data_AF-A0A850BMJ1-F1
#
_entry.id   AF-A0A850BMJ1-F1
#
_cell.length_a   1.000
_cell.length_b   1.000
_cell.length_c   1.000
_cell.angle_alpha   90.00
_cell.angle_beta   90.00
_cell.angle_gamma   90.00
#
_symmetry.space_group_name_H-M   'P 1'
#
loop_
_entity.id
_entity.type
_entity.pdbx_description
1 polymer ?
#
loop_
_entity_poly.entity_id
_entity_poly.type
_entity_poly.pdbx_seq_one_letter_code
_entity_poly.pdbx_strand_id
1 'polypeptide(L)'
;MARANKSVAELLQRKENKLRRDFNFLENLLAFCVHPSRNVPEESGVHFQISSAIKDKGVCLIFKIDRGSDPLIPDTEHKPDYMTFFASRDRCICTIIELKGTDSKKLKHGIEQIRALRDKLRNEIAAHLPRKCRGSITFQGLLLTPPNSDIPRHQIEREKNNGLTILALQWPHQFQLFDYVQKANAIDERYVHKKDTERNLRGWNAIEEILVQCALPERIDDAFRAKRKASAHKGNTGVYLNFADNPEKPRAYAALSACCDSAVFAFSSADFKQKIERELARLGLVDLVELCVMESIEPA
;
A
#
# COMPACT_ATOMS: atom_id res chain seq x y z
N MET A 1 -7.21 25.49 -28.28
CA MET A 1 -8.28 25.54 -27.26
C MET A 1 -7.65 25.18 -25.92
N ALA A 2 -7.58 26.12 -24.98
CA ALA A 2 -7.12 25.83 -23.63
C ALA A 2 -8.15 24.91 -22.95
N ARG A 3 -7.76 23.69 -22.56
CA ARG A 3 -8.61 22.88 -21.68
C ARG A 3 -8.79 23.67 -20.39
N ALA A 4 -10.03 23.90 -19.95
CA ALA A 4 -10.28 24.42 -18.62
C ALA A 4 -9.53 23.53 -17.61
N ASN A 5 -8.65 24.13 -16.80
CA ASN A 5 -7.98 23.40 -15.73
C ASN A 5 -9.05 22.96 -14.73
N LYS A 6 -9.29 21.65 -14.67
CA LYS A 6 -10.23 21.05 -13.71
C LYS A 6 -9.76 21.35 -12.30
N SER A 7 -10.69 21.70 -11.41
CA SER A 7 -10.42 21.83 -9.99
C SER A 7 -10.05 20.48 -9.36
N VAL A 8 -9.34 20.52 -8.22
CA VAL A 8 -8.99 19.30 -7.46
C VAL A 8 -10.25 18.52 -7.05
N ALA A 9 -11.33 19.23 -6.69
CA ALA A 9 -12.60 18.63 -6.33
C ALA A 9 -13.22 17.84 -7.49
N GLU A 10 -13.27 18.43 -8.70
CA GLU A 10 -13.77 17.74 -9.89
C GLU A 10 -12.91 16.54 -10.28
N LEU A 11 -11.59 16.62 -10.09
CA LEU A 11 -10.70 15.48 -10.33
C LEU A 11 -10.98 14.34 -9.36
N LEU A 12 -11.10 14.62 -8.06
CA LEU A 12 -11.33 13.58 -7.05
C LEU A 12 -12.70 12.91 -7.23
N GLN A 13 -13.75 13.67 -7.54
CA GLN A 13 -15.10 13.13 -7.77
C GLN A 13 -15.17 12.17 -8.98
N ARG A 14 -14.26 12.29 -9.94
CA ARG A 14 -14.18 11.42 -11.12
C ARG A 14 -13.39 10.15 -10.86
N LYS A 15 -12.94 9.92 -9.61
CA LYS A 15 -12.23 8.70 -9.26
C LYS A 15 -13.17 7.51 -9.30
N GLU A 16 -12.93 6.65 -10.28
CA GLU A 16 -13.57 5.35 -10.39
C GLU A 16 -12.73 4.29 -9.68
N ASN A 17 -13.37 3.20 -9.25
CA ASN A 17 -12.67 2.02 -8.76
C ASN A 17 -12.08 1.20 -9.93
N LYS A 18 -11.18 1.82 -10.71
CA LYS A 18 -10.60 1.25 -11.92
C LYS A 18 -9.14 1.69 -12.11
N LEU A 19 -8.29 0.74 -12.46
CA LEU A 19 -6.88 0.91 -12.79
C LEU A 19 -6.71 1.79 -14.03
N ARG A 20 -5.56 2.44 -14.09
CA ARG A 20 -5.20 3.41 -15.11
C ARG A 20 -4.00 2.92 -15.89
N ARG A 21 -4.14 2.83 -17.22
CA ARG A 21 -3.05 2.40 -18.12
C ARG A 21 -1.88 3.38 -18.13
N ASP A 22 -2.14 4.65 -17.83
CA ASP A 22 -1.12 5.69 -17.73
C ASP A 22 -0.40 5.69 -16.38
N PHE A 23 -0.78 4.81 -15.44
CA PHE A 23 -0.13 4.61 -14.15
C PHE A 23 0.71 3.32 -14.21
N ASN A 24 1.90 3.33 -13.63
CA ASN A 24 2.71 2.13 -13.46
C ASN A 24 2.11 1.23 -12.35
N PHE A 25 2.74 0.10 -12.08
CA PHE A 25 2.23 -0.87 -11.10
C PHE A 25 2.12 -0.29 -9.68
N LEU A 26 3.16 0.38 -9.17
CA LEU A 26 3.14 0.96 -7.81
C LEU A 26 2.15 2.13 -7.70
N GLU A 27 2.03 2.93 -8.75
CA GLU A 27 1.05 4.01 -8.83
C GLU A 27 -0.37 3.46 -8.83
N ASN A 28 -0.65 2.41 -9.61
CA ASN A 28 -1.95 1.75 -9.61
C ASN A 28 -2.27 1.13 -8.26
N LEU A 29 -1.28 0.47 -7.65
CA LEU A 29 -1.40 -0.12 -6.31
C LEU A 29 -1.80 0.95 -5.27
N LEU A 30 -1.09 2.08 -5.24
CA LEU A 30 -1.35 3.14 -4.25
C LEU A 30 -2.59 3.98 -4.54
N ALA A 31 -2.93 4.23 -5.80
CA ALA A 31 -4.06 5.09 -6.14
C ALA A 31 -5.40 4.35 -6.20
N PHE A 32 -5.41 3.08 -6.62
CA PHE A 32 -6.66 2.38 -6.95
C PHE A 32 -6.87 1.07 -6.19
N CYS A 33 -5.81 0.45 -5.66
CA CYS A 33 -5.93 -0.84 -4.96
C CYS A 33 -6.04 -0.75 -3.44
N VAL A 34 -5.86 0.43 -2.84
CA VAL A 34 -6.01 0.62 -1.39
C VAL A 34 -7.44 0.30 -0.97
N HIS A 35 -7.59 -0.63 -0.04
CA HIS A 35 -8.88 -1.06 0.49
C HIS A 35 -9.43 0.02 1.44
N PRO A 36 -10.71 0.44 1.31
CA PRO A 36 -11.28 1.57 2.04
C PRO A 36 -11.66 1.25 3.48
N SER A 37 -11.28 0.08 3.99
CA SER A 37 -11.64 -0.39 5.33
C SER A 37 -10.54 -1.27 5.89
N ARG A 38 -10.36 -1.24 7.22
CA ARG A 38 -9.48 -2.16 7.93
C ARG A 38 -10.08 -3.56 8.13
N ASN A 39 -11.35 -3.73 7.78
CA ASN A 39 -12.05 -5.01 7.80
C ASN A 39 -12.23 -5.51 6.36
N VAL A 40 -11.68 -6.69 6.08
CA VAL A 40 -11.77 -7.36 4.78
C VAL A 40 -12.90 -8.40 4.85
N PRO A 41 -13.84 -8.40 3.89
CA PRO A 41 -14.96 -9.34 3.88
C PRO A 41 -14.50 -10.79 3.65
N GLU A 42 -15.42 -11.73 3.85
CA GLU A 42 -15.16 -13.17 3.70
C GLU A 42 -14.91 -13.58 2.25
N GLU A 43 -13.78 -14.25 2.04
CA GLU A 43 -13.35 -14.83 0.78
C GLU A 43 -12.85 -16.26 1.05
N SER A 44 -13.36 -17.24 0.30
CA SER A 44 -13.01 -18.66 0.48
C SER A 44 -13.22 -19.20 1.91
N GLY A 45 -14.20 -18.68 2.65
CA GLY A 45 -14.46 -19.09 4.05
C GLY A 45 -13.57 -18.39 5.08
N VAL A 46 -12.77 -17.41 4.67
CA VAL A 46 -11.80 -16.74 5.52
C VAL A 46 -11.93 -15.22 5.38
N HIS A 47 -11.84 -14.49 6.49
CA HIS A 47 -11.77 -13.03 6.50
C HIS A 47 -10.83 -12.55 7.59
N PHE A 48 -10.42 -11.29 7.50
CA PHE A 48 -9.54 -10.68 8.49
C PHE A 48 -9.84 -9.20 8.72
N GLN A 49 -9.34 -8.69 9.84
CA GLN A 49 -9.28 -7.27 10.10
C GLN A 49 -7.96 -6.87 10.76
N ILE A 50 -7.69 -5.57 10.75
CA ILE A 50 -6.56 -4.94 11.43
C ILE A 50 -7.11 -3.94 12.45
N SER A 51 -6.73 -4.09 13.71
CA SER A 51 -7.14 -3.16 14.77
C SER A 51 -6.75 -1.72 14.46
N SER A 52 -7.61 -0.78 14.83
CA SER A 52 -7.37 0.66 14.63
C SER A 52 -6.25 1.21 15.50
N ALA A 53 -5.86 0.51 16.57
CA ALA A 53 -4.73 0.88 17.43
C ALA A 53 -3.40 1.03 16.66
N ILE A 54 -3.31 0.45 15.45
CA ILE A 54 -2.15 0.60 14.57
C ILE A 54 -1.88 2.04 14.13
N LYS A 55 -2.92 2.90 14.08
CA LYS A 55 -2.81 4.29 13.60
C LYS A 55 -1.88 5.15 14.46
N ASP A 56 -1.66 4.73 15.71
CA ASP A 56 -0.77 5.41 16.67
C ASP A 56 0.64 4.84 16.67
N LYS A 57 0.88 3.75 15.93
CA LYS A 57 2.19 3.11 15.80
C LYS A 57 2.87 3.35 14.46
N GLY A 58 2.13 3.80 13.46
CA GLY A 58 2.64 4.01 12.11
C GLY A 58 1.52 4.17 11.09
N VAL A 59 1.90 4.02 9.82
CA VAL A 59 0.99 3.99 8.67
C VAL A 59 0.77 2.54 8.27
N CYS A 60 -0.49 2.11 8.21
CA CYS A 60 -0.88 0.76 7.81
C CYS A 60 -2.00 0.79 6.77
N LEU A 61 -1.68 0.37 5.55
CA LEU A 61 -2.60 0.24 4.43
C LEU A 61 -2.89 -1.23 4.11
N ILE A 62 -4.11 -1.49 3.67
CA ILE A 62 -4.52 -2.77 3.07
C ILE A 62 -4.70 -2.51 1.57
N PHE A 63 -4.25 -3.43 0.74
CA PHE A 63 -4.43 -3.41 -0.71
C PHE A 63 -5.15 -4.67 -1.14
N LYS A 64 -6.20 -4.52 -1.95
CA LYS A 64 -6.83 -5.64 -2.65
C LYS A 64 -6.09 -5.86 -3.97
N ILE A 65 -5.44 -7.01 -4.09
CA ILE A 65 -4.60 -7.36 -5.25
C ILE A 65 -5.43 -8.11 -6.28
N ASP A 66 -6.19 -9.13 -5.85
CA ASP A 66 -7.14 -9.80 -6.74
C ASP A 66 -8.42 -8.95 -6.92
N ARG A 67 -8.47 -8.25 -8.04
CA ARG A 67 -9.59 -7.41 -8.48
C ARG A 67 -10.22 -8.05 -9.71
N GLY A 68 -11.22 -8.91 -9.52
CA GLY A 68 -11.72 -9.82 -10.57
C GLY A 68 -12.01 -9.21 -11.97
N SER A 69 -12.52 -7.98 -12.08
CA SER A 69 -12.84 -7.36 -13.38
C SER A 69 -11.75 -6.45 -13.96
N ASP A 70 -10.76 -6.09 -13.15
CA ASP A 70 -9.73 -5.10 -13.48
C ASP A 70 -8.49 -5.39 -12.63
N PRO A 71 -7.83 -6.53 -12.90
CA PRO A 71 -6.84 -7.09 -12.01
C PRO A 71 -5.52 -6.34 -12.13
N LEU A 72 -4.87 -6.06 -10.98
CA LEU A 72 -3.56 -5.41 -10.95
C LEU A 72 -2.47 -6.30 -11.57
N ILE A 73 -2.67 -7.60 -11.49
CA ILE A 73 -1.82 -8.64 -12.04
C ILE A 73 -2.70 -9.47 -12.97
N PRO A 74 -2.31 -9.70 -14.24
CA PRO A 74 -3.12 -10.46 -15.19
C PRO A 74 -3.56 -11.84 -14.63
N ASP A 75 -4.75 -12.32 -15.01
CA ASP A 75 -5.29 -13.60 -14.52
C ASP A 75 -4.43 -14.83 -14.89
N THR A 76 -3.56 -14.70 -15.88
CA THR A 76 -2.59 -15.72 -16.27
C THR A 76 -1.40 -15.82 -15.33
N GLU A 77 -1.23 -14.86 -14.43
CA GLU A 77 -0.14 -14.79 -13.47
C GLU A 77 -0.61 -15.12 -12.05
N HIS A 78 0.33 -15.49 -11.19
CA HIS A 78 0.05 -15.79 -9.78
C HIS A 78 -0.23 -14.48 -9.01
N LYS A 79 -1.51 -14.20 -8.77
CA LYS A 79 -1.97 -13.03 -7.99
C LYS A 79 -2.46 -13.46 -6.61
N PRO A 80 -1.93 -12.91 -5.51
CA PRO A 80 -2.51 -13.16 -4.20
C PRO A 80 -3.76 -12.31 -3.96
N ASP A 81 -4.50 -12.59 -2.89
CA ASP A 81 -5.76 -11.89 -2.60
C ASP A 81 -5.50 -10.45 -2.12
N TYR A 82 -4.65 -10.30 -1.09
CA TYR A 82 -4.41 -9.02 -0.41
C TYR A 82 -2.93 -8.78 -0.12
N MET A 83 -2.61 -7.53 0.18
CA MET A 83 -1.33 -7.13 0.74
C MET A 83 -1.56 -6.08 1.82
N THR A 84 -0.75 -6.08 2.86
CA THR A 84 -0.68 -4.97 3.80
C THR A 84 0.70 -4.34 3.74
N PHE A 85 0.74 -3.04 3.94
CA PHE A 85 1.97 -2.28 4.08
C PHE A 85 1.93 -1.58 5.43
N PHE A 86 2.94 -1.83 6.26
CA PHE A 86 3.13 -1.18 7.54
C PHE A 86 4.46 -0.43 7.55
N ALA A 87 4.42 0.86 7.87
CA ALA A 87 5.61 1.68 8.06
C ALA A 87 5.56 2.36 9.42
N SER A 88 6.63 2.20 10.18
CA SER A 88 6.92 2.94 11.41
C SER A 88 8.35 3.47 11.36
N ARG A 89 8.76 4.20 12.41
CA ARG A 89 10.13 4.70 12.56
C ARG A 89 11.19 3.61 12.37
N ASP A 90 10.93 2.41 12.87
CA ASP A 90 11.95 1.36 12.99
C ASP A 90 11.90 0.34 11.85
N ARG A 91 10.82 0.30 11.07
CA ARG A 91 10.60 -0.78 10.11
C ARG A 91 9.58 -0.43 9.04
N CYS A 92 9.79 -1.06 7.89
CA CYS A 92 8.84 -1.09 6.80
C CYS A 92 8.57 -2.55 6.42
N ILE A 93 7.32 -2.99 6.52
CA ILE A 93 6.92 -4.38 6.30
C ILE A 93 5.83 -4.44 5.25
N CYS A 94 6.07 -5.25 4.24
CA CYS A 94 5.09 -5.67 3.25
C CYS A 94 4.66 -7.11 3.56
N THR A 95 3.43 -7.28 4.03
CA THR A 95 2.87 -8.60 4.33
C THR A 95 1.86 -8.97 3.24
N ILE A 96 2.20 -9.96 2.43
CA ILE A 96 1.34 -10.47 1.37
C ILE A 96 0.43 -11.55 1.97
N ILE A 97 -0.87 -11.44 1.74
CA ILE A 97 -1.89 -12.24 2.42
C ILE A 97 -2.64 -13.06 1.39
N GLU A 98 -2.65 -14.36 1.59
CA GLU A 98 -3.41 -15.32 0.80
C GLU A 98 -4.43 -16.05 1.66
N LEU A 99 -5.67 -16.12 1.18
CA LEU A 99 -6.81 -16.77 1.81
C LEU A 99 -7.13 -18.06 1.05
N LYS A 100 -6.90 -19.21 1.67
CA LYS A 100 -7.20 -20.51 1.04
C LYS A 100 -8.09 -21.37 1.92
N GLY A 101 -8.90 -22.21 1.26
CA GLY A 101 -9.59 -23.31 1.93
C GLY A 101 -8.64 -24.42 2.39
N THR A 102 -9.17 -25.62 2.61
CA THR A 102 -8.42 -26.72 3.24
C THR A 102 -7.55 -27.56 2.29
N ASP A 103 -7.64 -27.34 0.97
CA ASP A 103 -7.02 -28.20 -0.05
C ASP A 103 -5.50 -27.96 -0.20
N SER A 104 -4.72 -29.04 -0.05
CA SER A 104 -3.25 -29.02 -0.11
C SER A 104 -2.69 -28.46 -1.42
N LYS A 105 -3.29 -28.77 -2.58
CA LYS A 105 -2.81 -28.24 -3.88
C LYS A 105 -3.04 -26.74 -3.97
N LYS A 106 -4.22 -26.27 -3.54
CA LYS A 106 -4.54 -24.83 -3.46
C LYS A 106 -3.62 -24.09 -2.49
N LEU A 107 -3.23 -24.72 -1.38
CA LEU A 107 -2.30 -24.13 -0.41
C LEU A 107 -0.88 -23.97 -0.99
N LYS A 108 -0.38 -24.97 -1.72
CA LYS A 108 0.91 -24.87 -2.43
C LYS A 108 0.89 -23.75 -3.46
N HIS A 109 -0.21 -23.62 -4.20
CA HIS A 109 -0.41 -22.52 -5.14
C HIS A 109 -0.46 -21.16 -4.44
N GLY A 110 -1.08 -21.08 -3.26
CA GLY A 110 -1.08 -19.87 -2.41
C GLY A 110 0.34 -19.39 -2.06
N ILE A 111 1.24 -20.32 -1.75
CA ILE A 111 2.66 -20.00 -1.51
C ILE A 111 3.32 -19.44 -2.77
N GLU A 112 3.00 -19.97 -3.96
CA GLU A 112 3.51 -19.45 -5.24
C GLU A 112 3.00 -18.03 -5.53
N GLN A 113 1.73 -17.74 -5.24
CA GLN A 113 1.12 -16.41 -5.35
C GLN A 113 1.81 -15.37 -4.46
N ILE A 114 2.04 -15.73 -3.19
CA ILE A 114 2.80 -14.87 -2.25
C ILE A 114 4.20 -14.57 -2.81
N ARG A 115 4.90 -15.62 -3.27
CA ARG A 115 6.25 -15.52 -3.81
C ARG A 115 6.32 -14.63 -5.06
N ALA A 116 5.39 -14.82 -5.99
CA ALA A 116 5.34 -14.07 -7.24
C ALA A 116 5.12 -12.58 -7.00
N LEU A 117 4.17 -12.22 -6.12
CA LEU A 117 3.95 -10.81 -5.79
C LEU A 117 5.17 -10.18 -5.08
N ARG A 118 5.84 -10.91 -4.17
CA ARG A 118 7.10 -10.43 -3.57
C ARG A 118 8.13 -10.07 -4.64
N ASP A 119 8.36 -10.97 -5.61
CA ASP A 119 9.37 -10.75 -6.64
C ASP A 119 9.01 -9.59 -7.56
N LYS A 120 7.73 -9.49 -7.94
CA LYS A 120 7.23 -8.34 -8.69
C LYS A 120 7.44 -7.03 -7.92
N LEU A 121 7.03 -6.97 -6.65
CA LEU A 121 7.22 -5.78 -5.82
C LEU A 121 8.69 -5.40 -5.67
N ARG A 122 9.59 -6.36 -5.47
CA ARG A 122 11.04 -6.12 -5.41
C ARG A 122 11.54 -5.47 -6.69
N ASN A 123 11.12 -5.98 -7.85
CA ASN A 123 11.51 -5.43 -9.15
C ASN A 123 10.95 -4.03 -9.36
N GLU A 124 9.67 -3.80 -9.05
CA GLU A 124 9.00 -2.50 -9.18
C GLU A 124 9.63 -1.45 -8.24
N ILE A 125 9.93 -1.82 -6.99
CA ILE A 125 10.63 -0.95 -6.02
C ILE A 125 12.04 -0.63 -6.52
N ALA A 126 12.78 -1.62 -7.03
CA ALA A 126 14.10 -1.41 -7.59
C ALA A 126 14.06 -0.50 -8.83
N ALA A 127 13.01 -0.60 -9.66
CA ALA A 127 12.86 0.17 -10.87
C ALA A 127 12.43 1.62 -10.62
N HIS A 128 11.56 1.86 -9.64
CA HIS A 128 10.86 3.14 -9.52
C HIS A 128 11.14 3.92 -8.23
N LEU A 129 11.65 3.29 -7.18
CA LEU A 129 11.87 3.94 -5.88
C LEU A 129 13.36 4.22 -5.57
N PRO A 130 13.63 5.14 -4.62
CA PRO A 130 14.99 5.48 -4.22
C PRO A 130 15.81 4.27 -3.80
N ARG A 131 17.12 4.31 -4.08
CA ARG A 131 18.05 3.24 -3.62
C ARG A 131 17.99 3.00 -2.12
N LYS A 132 17.80 4.06 -1.32
CA LYS A 132 17.64 3.98 0.15
C LYS A 132 16.41 3.16 0.61
N CYS A 133 15.39 3.02 -0.25
CA CYS A 133 14.23 2.18 0.02
C CYS A 133 14.49 0.70 -0.29
N ARG A 134 15.53 0.40 -1.08
CA ARG A 134 15.88 -0.97 -1.44
C ARG A 134 16.51 -1.63 -0.22
N GLY A 135 15.93 -2.76 0.21
CA GLY A 135 16.41 -3.51 1.38
C GLY A 135 15.89 -3.01 2.73
N SER A 136 15.25 -1.83 2.81
CA SER A 136 14.57 -1.39 4.04
C SER A 136 13.18 -2.01 4.22
N ILE A 137 12.61 -2.54 3.13
CA ILE A 137 11.31 -3.20 3.13
C ILE A 137 11.49 -4.69 3.37
N THR A 138 10.97 -5.16 4.49
CA THR A 138 10.86 -6.60 4.79
C THR A 138 9.63 -7.16 4.09
N PHE A 139 9.80 -8.23 3.32
CA PHE A 139 8.70 -8.96 2.70
C PHE A 139 8.40 -10.23 3.49
N GLN A 140 7.13 -10.46 3.78
CA GLN A 140 6.65 -11.67 4.43
C GLN A 140 5.28 -12.08 3.88
N GLY A 141 4.91 -13.34 4.09
CA GLY A 141 3.63 -13.89 3.70
C GLY A 141 2.78 -14.30 4.89
N LEU A 142 1.46 -14.19 4.75
CA LEU A 142 0.49 -14.87 5.59
C LEU A 142 -0.36 -15.78 4.71
N LEU A 143 -0.42 -17.06 5.06
CA LEU A 143 -1.34 -18.02 4.47
C LEU A 143 -2.45 -18.28 5.48
N LEU A 144 -3.61 -17.67 5.27
CA LEU A 144 -4.77 -17.75 6.16
C LEU A 144 -5.66 -18.89 5.71
N THR A 145 -6.00 -19.78 6.65
CA THR A 145 -6.75 -20.99 6.32
C THR A 145 -7.72 -21.39 7.44
N PRO A 146 -8.78 -22.16 7.12
CA PRO A 146 -9.59 -22.81 8.14
C PRO A 146 -8.79 -23.81 8.98
N PRO A 147 -9.33 -24.23 10.16
CA PRO A 147 -8.76 -25.33 10.92
C PRO A 147 -8.68 -26.62 10.11
N ASN A 148 -7.74 -27.51 10.46
CA ASN A 148 -7.52 -28.81 9.83
C ASN A 148 -7.02 -28.76 8.36
N SER A 149 -6.65 -27.59 7.84
CA SER A 149 -6.00 -27.46 6.53
C SER A 149 -4.65 -28.19 6.51
N ASP A 150 -4.35 -28.87 5.40
CA ASP A 150 -3.08 -29.58 5.19
C ASP A 150 -1.96 -28.61 4.78
N ILE A 151 -1.33 -27.99 5.78
CA ILE A 151 -0.32 -26.96 5.58
C ILE A 151 0.94 -27.55 4.90
N PRO A 152 1.37 -27.04 3.72
CA PRO A 152 2.56 -27.50 3.01
C PRO A 152 3.89 -27.09 3.68
N ARG A 153 4.18 -27.60 4.89
CA ARG A 153 5.32 -27.18 5.74
C ARG A 153 6.67 -27.17 5.03
N HIS A 154 6.98 -28.23 4.28
CA HIS A 154 8.25 -28.34 3.53
C HIS A 154 8.42 -27.21 2.50
N GLN A 155 7.34 -26.77 1.84
CA GLN A 155 7.41 -25.67 0.87
C GLN A 155 7.58 -24.32 1.58
N ILE A 156 6.92 -24.13 2.73
CA ILE A 156 7.09 -22.93 3.57
C ILE A 156 8.53 -22.82 4.06
N GLU A 157 9.12 -23.92 4.55
CA GLU A 157 10.52 -23.97 4.98
C GLU A 157 11.48 -23.65 3.83
N ARG A 158 11.21 -24.16 2.62
CA ARG A 158 11.99 -23.83 1.43
C ARG A 158 11.94 -22.33 1.12
N GLU A 159 10.77 -21.70 1.17
CA GLU A 159 10.66 -20.25 0.93
C GLU A 159 11.35 -19.42 2.03
N LYS A 160 11.31 -19.86 3.28
CA LYS A 160 12.09 -19.24 4.37
C LYS A 160 13.60 -19.27 4.07
N ASN A 161 14.12 -20.42 3.61
CA ASN A 161 15.52 -20.54 3.20
C ASN A 161 15.88 -19.64 2.01
N ASN A 162 14.89 -19.26 1.20
CA ASN A 162 15.02 -18.28 0.12
C ASN A 162 14.78 -16.83 0.57
N GLY A 163 14.71 -16.57 1.89
CA GLY A 163 14.56 -15.23 2.45
C GLY A 163 13.13 -14.67 2.39
N LEU A 164 12.11 -15.54 2.38
CA LEU A 164 10.70 -15.17 2.52
C LEU A 164 10.04 -15.99 3.63
N THR A 165 9.81 -15.38 4.79
CA THR A 165 9.01 -16.01 5.83
C THR A 165 7.54 -15.99 5.45
N ILE A 166 6.92 -17.16 5.35
CA ILE A 166 5.48 -17.31 5.20
C ILE A 166 4.95 -17.94 6.49
N LEU A 167 4.04 -17.26 7.16
CA LEU A 167 3.38 -17.76 8.36
C LEU A 167 2.00 -18.30 8.00
N ALA A 168 1.77 -19.58 8.24
CA ALA A 168 0.47 -20.22 8.02
C ALA A 168 -0.37 -20.11 9.29
N LEU A 169 -1.48 -19.39 9.24
CA LEU A 169 -2.38 -19.18 10.36
C LEU A 169 -3.68 -19.95 10.12
N GLN A 170 -4.16 -20.64 11.16
CA GLN A 170 -5.39 -21.42 11.13
C GLN A 170 -6.38 -20.87 12.14
N TRP A 171 -7.59 -20.50 11.70
CA TRP A 171 -8.63 -19.99 12.60
C TRP A 171 -10.03 -20.19 11.99
N PRO A 172 -11.05 -20.59 12.78
CA PRO A 172 -12.41 -20.81 12.28
C PRO A 172 -13.25 -19.54 12.10
N HIS A 173 -12.74 -18.38 12.51
CA HIS A 173 -13.47 -17.11 12.49
C HIS A 173 -12.61 -16.01 11.84
N GLN A 174 -13.03 -14.75 11.98
CA GLN A 174 -12.25 -13.60 11.56
C GLN A 174 -10.84 -13.56 12.19
N PHE A 175 -9.82 -13.43 11.34
CA PHE A 175 -8.44 -13.18 11.79
C PHE A 175 -8.25 -11.73 12.26
N GLN A 176 -7.50 -11.56 13.35
CA GLN A 176 -7.03 -10.26 13.87
C GLN A 176 -5.55 -10.13 13.56
N LEU A 177 -5.21 -9.38 12.51
CA LEU A 177 -3.87 -9.45 11.93
C LEU A 177 -2.87 -8.42 12.44
N PHE A 178 -3.31 -7.49 13.30
CA PHE A 178 -2.47 -6.39 13.80
C PHE A 178 -1.07 -6.84 14.26
N ASP A 179 -1.00 -7.89 15.08
CA ASP A 179 0.28 -8.39 15.62
C ASP A 179 1.18 -9.02 14.57
N TYR A 180 0.63 -9.50 13.45
CA TYR A 180 1.36 -10.23 12.41
C TYR A 180 1.77 -9.35 11.22
N VAL A 181 1.21 -8.14 11.10
CA VAL A 181 1.56 -7.19 10.04
C VAL A 181 2.55 -6.11 10.50
N GLN A 182 2.63 -5.86 11.81
CA GLN A 182 3.49 -4.80 12.38
C GLN A 182 4.91 -5.27 12.75
N LYS A 183 5.19 -6.58 12.68
CA LYS A 183 6.49 -7.16 13.04
C LYS A 183 6.94 -8.20 12.04
N ALA A 184 8.24 -8.46 12.04
CA ALA A 184 8.80 -9.62 11.35
C ALA A 184 8.29 -10.89 12.03
N ASN A 185 7.65 -11.75 11.25
CA ASN A 185 7.08 -13.00 11.74
C ASN A 185 8.14 -14.10 11.85
N ALA A 186 7.91 -15.02 12.78
CA ALA A 186 8.59 -16.31 12.82
C ALA A 186 7.71 -17.39 12.17
N ILE A 187 8.33 -18.41 11.57
CA ILE A 187 7.61 -19.47 10.83
C ILE A 187 6.77 -20.38 11.74
N ASP A 188 7.13 -20.46 13.02
CA ASP A 188 6.55 -21.31 14.05
C ASP A 188 5.58 -20.57 14.98
N GLU A 189 5.35 -19.27 14.72
CA GLU A 189 4.40 -18.48 15.47
C GLU A 189 2.97 -19.02 15.27
N ARG A 190 2.22 -19.10 16.38
CA ARG A 190 0.83 -19.57 16.36
C ARG A 190 -0.12 -18.39 16.38
N TYR A 191 -1.30 -18.59 15.78
CA TYR A 191 -2.35 -17.60 15.90
C TYR A 191 -2.85 -17.48 17.34
N VAL A 192 -2.77 -16.28 17.88
CA VAL A 192 -3.38 -15.83 19.13
C VAL A 192 -4.48 -14.84 18.79
N HIS A 193 -5.72 -15.23 19.04
CA HIS A 193 -6.85 -14.32 18.87
C HIS A 193 -6.89 -13.30 20.01
N LYS A 194 -6.73 -12.03 19.67
CA LYS A 194 -7.00 -10.93 20.60
C LYS A 194 -8.38 -10.37 20.30
N LYS A 195 -9.25 -10.32 21.30
CA LYS A 195 -10.51 -9.58 21.19
C LYS A 195 -10.16 -8.10 21.07
N ASP A 196 -10.60 -7.47 19.99
CA ASP A 196 -10.50 -6.01 19.85
C ASP A 196 -11.42 -5.38 20.90
N THR A 197 -10.85 -4.84 21.98
CA THR A 197 -11.61 -4.15 23.02
C THR A 197 -11.99 -2.72 22.61
N GLU A 198 -11.36 -2.19 21.56
CA GLU A 198 -11.56 -0.82 21.09
C GLU A 198 -12.30 -0.81 19.75
N ARG A 199 -13.62 -0.60 19.82
CA ARG A 199 -14.56 -0.51 18.69
C ARG A 199 -14.37 0.72 17.79
N ASN A 200 -13.19 1.33 17.73
CA ASN A 200 -12.95 2.44 16.79
C ASN A 200 -12.42 1.95 15.44
N LEU A 201 -13.18 1.07 14.78
CA LEU A 201 -12.93 0.56 13.42
C LEU A 201 -12.80 1.66 12.34
N ARG A 202 -12.96 2.94 12.69
CA ARG A 202 -12.94 4.11 11.79
C ARG A 202 -11.69 4.99 11.89
N GLY A 203 -10.70 4.64 12.71
CA GLY A 203 -9.52 5.50 12.87
C GLY A 203 -8.45 5.26 11.80
N TRP A 204 -8.42 6.08 10.76
CA TRP A 204 -7.18 6.37 10.04
C TRP A 204 -6.43 7.51 10.72
N ASN A 205 -5.12 7.49 10.62
CA ASN A 205 -4.35 8.71 10.84
C ASN A 205 -4.42 9.64 9.61
N ALA A 206 -3.94 10.88 9.73
CA ALA A 206 -4.08 11.87 8.67
C ALA A 206 -3.38 11.47 7.36
N ILE A 207 -2.24 10.74 7.43
CA ILE A 207 -1.53 10.26 6.24
C ILE A 207 -2.33 9.12 5.59
N GLU A 208 -2.81 8.15 6.38
CA GLU A 208 -3.64 7.05 5.90
C GLU A 208 -4.92 7.56 5.24
N GLU A 209 -5.60 8.54 5.82
CA GLU A 209 -6.80 9.17 5.25
C GLU A 209 -6.54 9.68 3.83
N ILE A 210 -5.42 10.38 3.63
CA ILE A 210 -5.04 10.91 2.32
C ILE A 210 -4.70 9.78 1.34
N LEU A 211 -3.94 8.78 1.78
CA LEU A 211 -3.53 7.66 0.92
C LEU A 211 -4.74 6.79 0.52
N VAL A 212 -5.72 6.62 1.41
CA VAL A 212 -6.92 5.82 1.14
C VAL A 212 -7.93 6.60 0.30
N GLN A 213 -8.18 7.87 0.63
CA GLN A 213 -9.35 8.59 0.12
C GLN A 213 -9.04 9.71 -0.85
N CYS A 214 -7.80 10.24 -0.86
CA CYS A 214 -7.50 11.49 -1.56
C CYS A 214 -6.63 11.34 -2.80
N ALA A 215 -6.15 10.14 -3.15
CA ALA A 215 -5.37 9.94 -4.38
C ALA A 215 -6.21 10.29 -5.62
N LEU A 216 -5.72 11.20 -6.46
CA LEU A 216 -6.40 11.68 -7.66
C LEU A 216 -6.30 10.65 -8.81
N PRO A 217 -7.34 10.53 -9.66
CA PRO A 217 -7.36 9.56 -10.76
C PRO A 217 -6.57 9.99 -12.00
N GLU A 218 -6.05 11.21 -12.01
CA GLU A 218 -5.29 11.82 -13.08
C GLU A 218 -4.15 12.62 -12.44
N ARG A 219 -2.99 12.68 -13.10
CA ARG A 219 -1.87 13.53 -12.66
C ARG A 219 -2.12 14.97 -13.07
N ILE A 220 -1.79 15.92 -12.20
CA ILE A 220 -1.84 17.35 -12.51
C ILE A 220 -0.59 17.71 -13.32
N ASP A 221 -0.78 18.32 -14.49
CA ASP A 221 0.31 18.84 -15.33
C ASP A 221 0.64 20.28 -14.90
N ASP A 222 1.48 20.39 -13.87
CA ASP A 222 2.01 21.65 -13.33
C ASP A 222 3.52 21.80 -13.61
N ALA A 223 4.08 22.95 -13.22
CA ALA A 223 5.52 23.22 -13.35
C ALA A 223 6.40 22.22 -12.57
N PHE A 224 5.90 21.73 -11.43
CA PHE A 224 6.60 20.73 -10.63
C PHE A 224 6.72 19.40 -11.40
N ARG A 225 5.63 18.92 -12.01
CA ARG A 225 5.63 17.72 -12.86
C ARG A 225 6.50 17.91 -14.09
N ALA A 226 6.45 19.07 -14.73
CA ALA A 226 7.29 19.38 -15.89
C ALA A 226 8.78 19.28 -15.54
N LYS A 227 9.20 19.88 -14.42
CA LYS A 227 10.58 19.79 -13.91
C LYS A 227 11.01 18.36 -13.62
N ARG A 228 10.12 17.55 -13.01
CA ARG A 228 10.39 16.13 -12.72
C ARG A 228 10.49 15.29 -13.99
N LYS A 229 9.62 15.52 -14.98
CA LYS A 229 9.69 14.87 -16.30
C LYS A 229 11.01 15.20 -17.03
N ALA A 230 11.43 16.46 -17.00
CA ALA A 230 12.69 16.89 -17.62
C ALA A 230 13.93 16.27 -16.95
N SER A 231 13.84 15.96 -15.65
CA SER A 231 14.91 15.34 -14.87
C SER A 231 14.87 13.79 -14.90
N ALA A 232 14.00 13.19 -15.71
CA ALA A 232 13.81 11.74 -15.75
C ALA A 232 15.05 11.03 -16.30
N HIS A 233 15.63 10.14 -15.49
CA HIS A 233 16.79 9.37 -15.91
C HIS A 233 16.36 8.26 -16.88
N LYS A 234 16.92 8.25 -18.10
CA LYS A 234 16.63 7.26 -19.16
C LYS A 234 15.13 7.11 -19.47
N GLY A 235 14.36 8.21 -19.38
CA GLY A 235 12.93 8.21 -19.64
C GLY A 235 12.07 7.57 -18.53
N ASN A 236 12.66 7.06 -17.45
CA ASN A 236 11.91 6.59 -16.29
C ASN A 236 11.63 7.76 -15.34
N THR A 237 10.35 8.12 -15.20
CA THR A 237 9.90 9.20 -14.31
C THR A 237 9.67 8.73 -12.87
N GLY A 238 9.83 7.43 -12.60
CA GLY A 238 9.56 6.83 -11.31
C GLY A 238 8.07 6.77 -10.99
N VAL A 239 7.70 7.10 -9.74
CA VAL A 239 6.33 7.25 -9.26
C VAL A 239 5.97 8.73 -9.22
N TYR A 240 4.81 9.11 -9.78
CA TYR A 240 4.23 10.44 -9.65
C TYR A 240 2.72 10.34 -9.39
N LEU A 241 2.28 10.77 -8.21
CA LEU A 241 0.88 10.75 -7.79
C LEU A 241 0.47 12.09 -7.19
N ASN A 242 -0.78 12.49 -7.44
CA ASN A 242 -1.37 13.64 -6.80
C ASN A 242 -2.40 13.21 -5.76
N PHE A 243 -2.49 13.96 -4.66
CA PHE A 243 -3.45 13.73 -3.60
C PHE A 243 -4.17 15.04 -3.27
N ALA A 244 -5.49 14.99 -3.08
CA ALA A 244 -6.25 16.07 -2.45
C ALA A 244 -5.89 16.22 -0.96
N ASP A 245 -6.19 17.39 -0.38
CA ASP A 245 -6.00 17.69 1.04
C ASP A 245 -7.07 17.10 1.97
N ASN A 246 -8.28 16.91 1.44
CA ASN A 246 -9.44 16.36 2.14
C ASN A 246 -10.37 15.65 1.14
N PRO A 247 -10.97 14.49 1.46
CA PRO A 247 -11.97 13.84 0.61
C PRO A 247 -13.24 14.67 0.32
N GLU A 248 -13.75 15.43 1.29
CA GLU A 248 -15.09 16.01 1.18
C GLU A 248 -15.11 17.36 0.45
N LYS A 249 -14.14 18.22 0.76
CA LYS A 249 -14.04 19.57 0.20
C LYS A 249 -12.58 19.85 -0.20
N PRO A 250 -12.07 19.20 -1.26
CA PRO A 250 -10.73 19.44 -1.73
C PRO A 250 -10.51 20.90 -2.12
N ARG A 251 -9.47 21.53 -1.57
CA ARG A 251 -9.08 22.91 -1.90
C ARG A 251 -7.63 23.01 -2.34
N ALA A 252 -6.80 22.12 -1.85
CA ALA A 252 -5.39 22.01 -2.18
C ALA A 252 -5.06 20.60 -2.65
N TYR A 253 -3.86 20.45 -3.19
CA TYR A 253 -3.32 19.13 -3.51
C TYR A 253 -1.85 19.06 -3.11
N ALA A 254 -1.35 17.84 -3.13
CA ALA A 254 0.07 17.56 -3.05
C ALA A 254 0.48 16.61 -4.17
N ALA A 255 1.76 16.60 -4.51
CA ALA A 255 2.37 15.66 -5.44
C ALA A 255 3.45 14.86 -4.74
N LEU A 256 3.31 13.53 -4.74
CA LEU A 256 4.39 12.60 -4.48
C LEU A 256 5.15 12.39 -5.79
N SER A 257 6.45 12.67 -5.78
CA SER A 257 7.37 12.26 -6.84
C SER A 257 8.51 11.46 -6.23
N ALA A 258 8.70 10.22 -6.68
CA ALA A 258 9.80 9.36 -6.26
C ALA A 258 10.49 8.74 -7.47
N CYS A 259 11.82 8.74 -7.47
CA CYS A 259 12.65 8.09 -8.47
C CYS A 259 13.83 7.40 -7.80
N CYS A 260 14.78 6.86 -8.56
CA CYS A 260 15.92 6.11 -8.01
C CYS A 260 16.82 6.91 -7.06
N ASP A 261 16.78 8.24 -7.12
CA ASP A 261 17.70 9.11 -6.38
C ASP A 261 17.01 9.88 -5.24
N SER A 262 15.72 10.18 -5.36
CA SER A 262 15.02 11.01 -4.37
C SER A 262 13.53 10.70 -4.29
N ALA A 263 12.92 11.05 -3.15
CA ALA A 263 11.48 11.07 -2.97
C ALA A 263 11.09 12.41 -2.32
N VAL A 264 10.19 13.13 -2.98
CA VAL A 264 9.76 14.47 -2.60
C VAL A 264 8.24 14.51 -2.57
N PHE A 265 7.71 15.13 -1.51
CA PHE A 265 6.31 15.47 -1.42
C PHE A 265 6.17 17.00 -1.49
N ALA A 266 5.58 17.47 -2.57
CA ALA A 266 5.37 18.88 -2.82
C ALA A 266 3.91 19.27 -2.55
N PHE A 267 3.67 20.40 -1.91
CA PHE A 267 2.32 20.82 -1.51
C PHE A 267 1.92 22.13 -2.19
N SER A 268 0.68 22.22 -2.64
CA SER A 268 0.12 23.48 -3.16
C SER A 268 -0.34 24.45 -2.05
N SER A 269 -0.27 24.03 -0.79
CA SER A 269 -0.71 24.81 0.39
C SER A 269 0.20 24.56 1.58
N ALA A 270 0.56 25.64 2.28
CA ALA A 270 1.35 25.59 3.52
C ALA A 270 0.58 24.88 4.65
N ASP A 271 -0.73 25.08 4.77
CA ASP A 271 -1.56 24.42 5.78
C ASP A 271 -1.58 22.91 5.56
N PHE A 272 -1.67 22.49 4.29
CA PHE A 272 -1.64 21.07 3.95
C PHE A 272 -0.28 20.45 4.29
N LYS A 273 0.82 21.13 3.93
CA LYS A 273 2.19 20.74 4.33
C LYS A 273 2.29 20.59 5.85
N GLN A 274 1.83 21.58 6.60
CA GLN A 274 1.93 21.59 8.06
C GLN A 274 1.12 20.46 8.71
N LYS A 275 -0.08 20.13 8.17
CA LYS A 275 -0.87 18.97 8.62
C LYS A 275 -0.05 17.68 8.48
N ILE A 276 0.59 17.47 7.33
CA ILE A 276 1.40 16.27 7.08
C ILE A 276 2.68 16.25 7.92
N GLU A 277 3.36 17.38 8.06
CA GLU A 277 4.55 17.51 8.89
C GLU A 277 4.28 17.15 10.36
N ARG A 278 3.18 17.66 10.94
CA ARG A 278 2.78 17.32 12.31
C ARG A 278 2.50 15.83 12.45
N GLU A 279 1.86 15.22 11.46
CA GLU A 279 1.54 13.79 11.50
C GLU A 279 2.80 12.92 11.37
N LEU A 280 3.72 13.28 10.46
CA LEU A 280 5.02 12.62 10.35
C LEU A 280 5.83 12.75 11.64
N ALA A 281 5.82 13.92 12.30
CA ALA A 281 6.48 14.12 13.57
C ALA A 281 5.86 13.26 14.68
N ARG A 282 4.53 13.21 14.76
CA ARG A 282 3.78 12.37 15.70
C ARG A 282 4.15 10.88 15.56
N LEU A 283 4.32 10.41 14.32
CA LEU A 283 4.66 9.02 14.00
C LEU A 283 6.17 8.73 14.01
N GLY A 284 7.02 9.75 14.18
CA GLY A 284 8.48 9.60 14.13
C GLY A 284 9.03 9.29 12.73
N LEU A 285 8.39 9.81 11.67
CA LEU A 285 8.68 9.54 10.25
C LEU A 285 9.28 10.74 9.48
N VAL A 286 9.69 11.79 10.18
CA VAL A 286 10.12 13.08 9.58
C VAL A 286 11.29 12.99 8.60
N ASP A 287 12.19 12.02 8.73
CA ASP A 287 13.39 11.91 7.89
C ASP A 287 13.21 11.04 6.63
N LEU A 288 12.00 10.53 6.38
CA LEU A 288 11.77 9.58 5.28
C LEU A 288 11.66 10.25 3.91
N VAL A 289 11.11 11.46 3.86
CA VAL A 289 10.77 12.18 2.63
C VAL A 289 11.14 13.66 2.74
N GLU A 290 11.56 14.26 1.61
CA GLU A 290 11.73 15.71 1.54
C GLU A 290 10.35 16.37 1.33
N LEU A 291 10.05 17.40 2.12
CA LEU A 291 8.79 18.13 2.07
C LEU A 291 9.04 19.56 1.59
N CYS A 292 8.38 19.97 0.51
CA CYS A 292 8.50 21.33 -0.02
C CYS A 292 7.14 21.92 -0.39
N VAL A 293 7.05 23.25 -0.42
CA VAL A 293 5.89 23.93 -1.01
C VAL A 293 6.19 24.08 -2.51
N MET A 294 5.21 23.80 -3.36
CA MET A 294 5.33 24.11 -4.78
C MET A 294 5.49 25.61 -4.91
N GLU A 295 6.60 26.08 -5.45
CA GLU A 295 6.77 27.50 -5.79
C GLU A 295 5.56 27.94 -6.62
N SER A 296 5.06 29.13 -6.29
CA SER A 296 3.81 29.69 -6.80
C SER A 296 3.63 29.37 -8.27
N ILE A 297 2.46 28.79 -8.59
CA ILE A 297 1.95 28.72 -9.95
C ILE A 297 1.67 30.17 -10.35
N GLU A 298 2.70 30.91 -10.76
CA GLU A 298 2.48 32.09 -11.57
C GLU A 298 1.91 31.58 -12.90
N PRO A 299 0.72 32.04 -13.31
CA PRO A 299 0.22 31.72 -14.64
C PRO A 299 1.22 32.30 -15.65
N ALA A 300 1.76 31.42 -16.49
CA ALA A 300 2.34 31.86 -17.76
C ALA A 300 1.24 32.42 -18.67
#